data_AF-A0A3A0FQ34-F1
#
_entry.id   AF-A0A3A0FQ34-F1
#
_cell.length_a   1.000
_cell.length_b   1.000
_cell.length_c   1.000
_cell.angle_alpha   90.00
_cell.angle_beta   90.00
_cell.angle_gamma   90.00
#
_symmetry.space_group_name_H-M   'P 1'
#
loop_
_entity.id
_entity.type
_entity.pdbx_description
1 polymer ?
#
loop_
_entity_poly.entity_id
_entity_poly.type
_entity_poly.pdbx_seq_one_letter_code
_entity_poly.pdbx_strand_id
1 'polypeptide(L)'
;MEARAMRWLGLAGLAALLLAATPAEAKKRAGDDDYDAAVDRKAAGTIERGRRIFRYDTFGDEEFWGDALRLHEAIAGEANGGVGPGLSPRAALALGLRVDRDALPQRLKAALVAGRVDLDDPATTLALLKLEAVLGVRGFFDAQGALRSVGIQCALCHSTVDDSFAPGIGRRRDGFANRDLDVGAIVALAPSVTPIAALLEVDEATVRDVLRSWGPGKFDAQLLFDGQAFRPDGRSAATLIPPAFGLAGVNLHTSTGWGSVTHWNAAVATLEMHGKGTFFDPRLADPARFPVAARNGFDDVRDTPDLVTAKLPALHLYQLALPAPRPPRGSFDEAAAARGRALFEGKAQCARCHVPPLYTEPGWNLHTADEIGIDDFQAERSPDRRYRTSPLRGLWTHTKGGFYHDGRFAELGDVVAHYDATFGLRLDAAEKNDLVEFLRSL
;
A
#
# COMPACT_ATOMS: atom_id res chain seq x y z
N MET A 1 -78.41 -1.54 -49.68
CA MET A 1 -79.64 -1.07 -49.01
C MET A 1 -79.42 -1.27 -47.52
N GLU A 2 -79.40 -0.28 -46.62
CA GLU A 2 -79.44 1.20 -46.68
C GLU A 2 -78.62 1.72 -45.45
N ALA A 3 -77.72 2.70 -45.61
CA ALA A 3 -77.89 4.15 -45.38
C ALA A 3 -77.92 4.65 -43.90
N ARG A 4 -77.01 5.61 -43.60
CA ARG A 4 -77.09 6.84 -42.74
C ARG A 4 -78.16 6.90 -41.61
N ALA A 5 -77.93 7.44 -40.40
CA ALA A 5 -76.85 8.25 -39.77
C ALA A 5 -76.87 8.01 -38.23
N MET A 6 -76.40 8.81 -37.25
CA MET A 6 -75.86 10.19 -37.16
C MET A 6 -74.95 10.35 -35.90
N ARG A 7 -74.37 11.56 -35.67
CA ARG A 7 -73.58 11.94 -34.48
C ARG A 7 -74.45 12.40 -33.30
N TRP A 8 -73.95 12.34 -32.06
CA TRP A 8 -73.87 13.45 -31.08
C TRP A 8 -72.84 13.13 -29.97
N LEU A 9 -72.45 14.14 -29.17
CA LEU A 9 -71.22 14.18 -28.35
C LEU A 9 -71.25 13.39 -27.02
N GLY A 10 -70.05 13.03 -26.52
CA GLY A 10 -69.79 12.69 -25.13
C GLY A 10 -68.30 12.71 -24.78
N LEU A 11 -67.76 13.87 -24.38
CA LEU A 11 -66.41 13.95 -23.78
C LEU A 11 -66.50 13.52 -22.30
N ALA A 12 -65.69 12.53 -21.91
CA ALA A 12 -65.37 12.24 -20.52
C ALA A 12 -63.85 12.39 -20.35
N GLY A 13 -63.42 13.38 -19.56
CA GLY A 13 -62.00 13.74 -19.43
C GLY A 13 -61.24 12.82 -18.47
N LEU A 14 -60.02 12.41 -18.86
CA LEU A 14 -59.03 11.93 -17.90
C LEU A 14 -58.52 13.13 -17.09
N ALA A 15 -58.90 13.20 -15.82
CA ALA A 15 -58.28 14.12 -14.87
C ALA A 15 -56.93 13.54 -14.41
N ALA A 16 -55.83 14.10 -14.92
CA ALA A 16 -54.50 13.78 -14.41
C ALA A 16 -54.32 14.45 -13.03
N LEU A 17 -54.30 13.65 -11.95
CA LEU A 17 -53.87 14.13 -10.64
C LEU A 17 -52.36 14.39 -10.65
N LEU A 18 -51.98 15.62 -11.00
CA LEU A 18 -50.69 16.18 -10.63
C LEU A 18 -50.71 16.45 -9.12
N LEU A 19 -50.25 15.48 -8.33
CA LEU A 19 -49.89 15.67 -6.93
C LEU A 19 -48.69 16.63 -6.86
N ALA A 20 -48.97 17.92 -6.81
CA ALA A 20 -47.97 18.94 -6.52
C ALA A 20 -47.44 18.70 -5.10
N ALA A 21 -46.14 18.41 -4.99
CA ALA A 21 -45.47 18.25 -3.70
C ALA A 21 -45.71 19.50 -2.84
N THR A 22 -46.05 19.31 -1.56
CA THR A 22 -46.35 20.44 -0.68
C THR A 22 -45.11 21.33 -0.51
N PRO A 23 -45.26 22.62 -0.17
CA PRO A 23 -44.11 23.49 0.11
C PRO A 23 -43.19 22.95 1.21
N ALA A 24 -43.72 22.13 2.14
CA ALA A 24 -42.94 21.44 3.17
C ALA A 24 -42.09 20.29 2.58
N GLU A 25 -42.65 19.47 1.70
CA GLU A 25 -41.91 18.39 1.02
C GLU A 25 -40.90 18.93 0.01
N ALA A 26 -41.24 20.01 -0.71
CA ALA A 26 -40.30 20.70 -1.61
C ALA A 26 -39.15 21.34 -0.83
N LYS A 27 -39.42 21.97 0.32
CA LYS A 27 -38.39 22.55 1.20
C LYS A 27 -37.57 21.49 1.93
N LYS A 28 -38.17 20.34 2.27
CA LYS A 28 -37.44 19.19 2.82
C LYS A 28 -36.50 18.60 1.77
N ARG A 29 -37.00 18.29 0.56
CA ARG A 29 -36.16 17.83 -0.56
C ARG A 29 -35.02 18.81 -0.84
N ALA A 30 -35.29 20.11 -0.95
CA ALA A 30 -34.23 21.10 -1.16
C ALA A 30 -33.21 21.21 -0.01
N GLY A 31 -33.55 20.77 1.22
CA GLY A 31 -32.62 20.67 2.34
C GLY A 31 -31.84 19.36 2.37
N ASP A 32 -32.49 18.25 2.01
CA ASP A 32 -31.85 16.94 1.82
C ASP A 32 -30.85 17.00 0.63
N ASP A 33 -31.24 17.65 -0.48
CA ASP A 33 -30.41 17.92 -1.67
C ASP A 33 -29.15 18.77 -1.35
N ASP A 34 -29.24 19.73 -0.42
CA ASP A 34 -28.07 20.51 0.04
C ASP A 34 -27.16 19.71 0.98
N TYR A 35 -27.74 18.84 1.82
CA TYR A 35 -26.96 17.95 2.67
C TYR A 35 -26.15 16.93 1.85
N ASP A 36 -26.78 16.23 0.91
CA ASP A 36 -26.10 15.25 0.06
C ASP A 36 -25.02 15.93 -0.79
N ALA A 37 -25.31 17.10 -1.36
CA ALA A 37 -24.31 17.89 -2.07
C ALA A 37 -23.17 18.39 -1.15
N ALA A 38 -23.43 18.63 0.14
CA ALA A 38 -22.39 18.96 1.12
C ALA A 38 -21.54 17.72 1.50
N VAL A 39 -22.13 16.53 1.57
CA VAL A 39 -21.42 15.26 1.74
C VAL A 39 -20.48 15.01 0.58
N ASP A 40 -20.94 15.15 -0.67
CA ASP A 40 -20.12 14.97 -1.87
C ASP A 40 -18.94 15.96 -1.92
N ARG A 41 -19.20 17.26 -1.69
CA ARG A 41 -18.15 18.29 -1.59
C ARG A 41 -17.12 17.95 -0.51
N LYS A 42 -17.58 17.47 0.66
CA LYS A 42 -16.72 17.07 1.77
C LYS A 42 -15.91 15.82 1.42
N ALA A 43 -16.50 14.81 0.78
CA ALA A 43 -15.82 13.58 0.38
C ALA A 43 -14.71 13.87 -0.64
N ALA A 44 -15.01 14.60 -1.71
CA ALA A 44 -14.03 15.00 -2.72
C ALA A 44 -12.84 15.79 -2.12
N GLY A 45 -13.13 16.79 -1.28
CA GLY A 45 -12.09 17.55 -0.58
C GLY A 45 -11.29 16.71 0.43
N THR A 46 -11.87 15.67 1.00
CA THR A 46 -11.22 14.76 1.96
C THR A 46 -10.30 13.76 1.26
N ILE A 47 -10.72 13.19 0.13
CA ILE A 47 -9.88 12.37 -0.76
C ILE A 47 -8.64 13.16 -1.19
N GLU A 48 -8.81 14.42 -1.58
CA GLU A 48 -7.70 15.25 -2.05
C GLU A 48 -6.74 15.69 -0.91
N ARG A 49 -7.24 15.89 0.33
CA ARG A 49 -6.36 16.02 1.50
C ARG A 49 -5.61 14.72 1.79
N GLY A 50 -6.29 13.58 1.76
CA GLY A 50 -5.68 12.27 2.00
C GLY A 50 -4.60 11.90 0.98
N ARG A 51 -4.83 12.24 -0.30
CA ARG A 51 -3.83 12.13 -1.37
C ARG A 51 -2.55 12.91 -1.04
N ARG A 52 -2.68 14.15 -0.55
CA ARG A 52 -1.52 14.96 -0.17
C ARG A 52 -0.81 14.40 1.05
N ILE A 53 -1.55 13.95 2.07
CA ILE A 53 -0.97 13.31 3.26
C ILE A 53 -0.13 12.11 2.84
N PHE A 54 -0.73 11.16 2.10
CA PHE A 54 -0.08 9.94 1.62
C PHE A 54 1.19 10.19 0.78
N ARG A 55 1.24 11.31 0.04
CA ARG A 55 2.31 11.64 -0.91
C ARG A 55 3.42 12.56 -0.40
N TYR A 56 3.21 13.31 0.68
CA TYR A 56 4.07 14.44 1.05
C TYR A 56 4.26 14.68 2.56
N ASP A 57 3.50 13.98 3.41
CA ASP A 57 3.55 14.16 4.86
C ASP A 57 4.55 13.18 5.49
N THR A 58 5.48 13.73 6.26
CA THR A 58 6.50 12.99 7.04
C THR A 58 6.03 12.70 8.46
N PHE A 59 4.91 13.29 8.91
CA PHE A 59 4.47 13.24 10.30
C PHE A 59 5.52 13.70 11.34
N GLY A 60 6.59 14.38 10.92
CA GLY A 60 7.72 14.75 11.78
C GLY A 60 8.81 13.68 11.90
N ASP A 61 8.79 12.64 11.06
CA ASP A 61 9.75 11.53 11.08
C ASP A 61 11.19 11.90 10.71
N GLU A 62 11.41 13.12 10.23
CA GLU A 62 12.74 13.65 9.93
C GLU A 62 13.66 13.70 11.16
N GLU A 63 13.12 13.78 12.38
CA GLU A 63 13.88 13.66 13.63
C GLU A 63 14.53 12.27 13.78
N PHE A 64 13.90 11.22 13.25
CA PHE A 64 14.46 9.87 13.25
C PHE A 64 15.35 9.61 12.02
N TRP A 65 14.79 9.71 10.81
CA TRP A 65 15.50 9.34 9.57
C TRP A 65 16.62 10.32 9.23
N GLY A 66 16.35 11.59 9.43
CA GLY A 66 17.25 12.68 9.13
C GLY A 66 18.23 12.93 10.26
N ASP A 67 17.75 13.13 11.48
CA ASP A 67 18.60 13.64 12.56
C ASP A 67 19.26 12.50 13.36
N ALA A 68 18.50 11.48 13.79
CA ALA A 68 19.04 10.36 14.58
C ALA A 68 19.85 9.35 13.74
N LEU A 69 19.34 8.93 12.58
CA LEU A 69 20.04 8.00 11.67
C LEU A 69 21.06 8.72 10.77
N ARG A 70 20.93 10.04 10.56
CA ARG A 70 21.82 10.86 9.71
C ARG A 70 21.81 10.44 8.24
N LEU A 71 20.74 9.81 7.76
CA LEU A 71 20.63 9.26 6.39
C LEU A 71 20.85 10.34 5.31
N HIS A 72 20.48 11.58 5.61
CA HIS A 72 20.69 12.73 4.75
C HIS A 72 22.17 12.96 4.39
N GLU A 73 23.11 12.66 5.29
CA GLU A 73 24.55 12.80 5.04
C GLU A 73 25.05 11.76 4.04
N ALA A 74 24.59 10.51 4.15
CA ALA A 74 24.94 9.44 3.22
C ALA A 74 24.30 9.65 1.83
N ILE A 75 23.13 10.31 1.77
CA ILE A 75 22.51 10.73 0.50
C ILE A 75 23.34 11.83 -0.16
N ALA A 76 23.78 12.84 0.59
CA ALA A 76 24.54 13.97 0.07
C ALA A 76 25.97 13.59 -0.37
N GLY A 77 26.67 12.78 0.44
CA GLY A 77 28.08 12.45 0.24
C GLY A 77 29.03 13.61 0.53
N GLU A 78 30.31 13.31 0.69
CA GLU A 78 31.36 14.27 1.06
C GLU A 78 31.43 15.47 0.10
N ALA A 79 31.23 15.24 -1.20
CA ALA A 79 31.21 16.28 -2.22
C ALA A 79 30.10 17.34 -2.03
N ASN A 80 29.03 17.02 -1.29
CA ASN A 80 27.93 17.92 -0.97
C ASN A 80 27.80 18.20 0.54
N GLY A 81 28.85 17.95 1.33
CA GLY A 81 28.90 18.21 2.77
C GLY A 81 28.28 17.12 3.67
N GLY A 82 28.06 15.92 3.12
CA GLY A 82 27.67 14.72 3.85
C GLY A 82 28.86 13.76 4.11
N VAL A 83 28.59 12.45 4.10
CA VAL A 83 29.57 11.40 4.43
C VAL A 83 29.58 10.32 3.34
N GLY A 84 30.77 9.81 2.99
CA GLY A 84 30.93 8.78 1.97
C GLY A 84 30.67 9.28 0.54
N PRO A 85 30.45 8.38 -0.43
CA PRO A 85 30.38 8.72 -1.84
C PRO A 85 29.11 9.48 -2.26
N GLY A 86 28.07 9.53 -1.42
CA GLY A 86 26.76 10.05 -1.78
C GLY A 86 25.91 9.05 -2.54
N LEU A 87 24.60 9.30 -2.63
CA LEU A 87 23.66 8.46 -3.37
C LEU A 87 23.36 9.08 -4.73
N SER A 88 23.90 8.52 -5.81
CA SER A 88 23.61 8.96 -7.17
C SER A 88 22.20 8.56 -7.64
N PRO A 89 21.61 9.25 -8.64
CA PRO A 89 20.31 8.86 -9.19
C PRO A 89 20.27 7.41 -9.70
N ARG A 90 21.36 6.93 -10.32
CA ARG A 90 21.47 5.54 -10.80
C ARG A 90 21.43 4.55 -9.65
N ALA A 91 22.17 4.82 -8.57
CA ALA A 91 22.16 4.00 -7.37
C ALA A 91 20.79 4.02 -6.66
N ALA A 92 20.17 5.20 -6.55
CA ALA A 92 18.82 5.35 -6.00
C ALA A 92 17.77 4.53 -6.78
N LEU A 93 17.78 4.61 -8.11
CA LEU A 93 16.90 3.84 -8.99
C LEU A 93 17.14 2.32 -8.87
N ALA A 94 18.38 1.90 -8.67
CA ALA A 94 18.75 0.50 -8.45
C ALA A 94 18.29 -0.05 -7.08
N LEU A 95 18.22 0.81 -6.05
CA LEU A 95 17.60 0.53 -4.74
C LEU A 95 16.06 0.62 -4.77
N GLY A 96 15.45 0.83 -5.94
CA GLY A 96 14.00 0.88 -6.12
C GLY A 96 13.33 2.19 -5.74
N LEU A 97 14.10 3.25 -5.42
CA LEU A 97 13.53 4.61 -5.37
C LEU A 97 13.05 5.00 -6.77
N ARG A 98 11.94 5.75 -6.82
CA ARG A 98 11.26 6.10 -8.07
C ARG A 98 11.14 7.61 -8.25
N VAL A 99 11.11 8.09 -9.49
CA VAL A 99 11.04 9.51 -9.81
C VAL A 99 9.75 9.87 -10.56
N ASP A 100 8.97 10.79 -9.99
CA ASP A 100 7.75 11.33 -10.54
C ASP A 100 8.06 12.28 -11.72
N ARG A 101 7.80 11.82 -12.95
CA ARG A 101 8.07 12.58 -14.17
C ARG A 101 7.29 13.90 -14.24
N ASP A 102 6.17 14.00 -13.54
CA ASP A 102 5.27 15.16 -13.63
C ASP A 102 5.75 16.30 -12.70
N ALA A 103 6.52 15.99 -11.65
CA ALA A 103 7.27 16.97 -10.85
C ALA A 103 8.50 17.57 -11.59
N LEU A 104 9.05 16.86 -12.60
CA LEU A 104 10.24 17.31 -13.32
C LEU A 104 9.96 18.51 -14.25
N PRO A 105 10.74 19.60 -14.21
CA PRO A 105 10.66 20.68 -15.20
C PRO A 105 10.90 20.19 -16.63
N GLN A 106 10.23 20.80 -17.61
CA GLN A 106 10.34 20.38 -19.03
C GLN A 106 11.79 20.40 -19.55
N ARG A 107 12.60 21.38 -19.13
CA ARG A 107 14.05 21.45 -19.45
C ARG A 107 14.83 20.23 -18.95
N LEU A 108 14.50 19.73 -17.76
CA LEU A 108 15.16 18.58 -17.15
C LEU A 108 14.74 17.28 -17.86
N LYS A 109 13.46 17.15 -18.21
CA LYS A 109 12.97 16.05 -19.06
C LYS A 109 13.68 16.02 -20.42
N ALA A 110 13.82 17.16 -21.09
CA ALA A 110 14.57 17.24 -22.34
C ALA A 110 16.06 16.87 -22.18
N ALA A 111 16.70 17.29 -21.09
CA ALA A 111 18.09 16.95 -20.79
C ALA A 111 18.29 15.46 -20.48
N LEU A 112 17.38 14.83 -19.73
CA LEU A 112 17.37 13.39 -19.43
C LEU A 112 17.27 12.56 -20.73
N VAL A 113 16.30 12.88 -21.60
CA VAL A 113 16.15 12.20 -22.91
C VAL A 113 17.38 12.37 -23.79
N ALA A 114 18.06 13.52 -23.71
CA ALA A 114 19.27 13.80 -24.47
C ALA A 114 20.57 13.23 -23.83
N GLY A 115 20.49 12.51 -22.71
CA GLY A 115 21.67 11.98 -22.01
C GLY A 115 22.60 13.06 -21.43
N ARG A 116 22.06 14.25 -21.13
CA ARG A 116 22.83 15.44 -20.66
C ARG A 116 22.73 15.69 -19.16
N VAL A 117 22.18 14.76 -18.41
CA VAL A 117 22.11 14.79 -16.95
C VAL A 117 23.03 13.71 -16.44
N ASP A 118 23.96 14.08 -15.56
CA ASP A 118 24.79 13.10 -14.87
C ASP A 118 23.92 12.35 -13.85
N LEU A 119 23.78 11.04 -14.04
CA LEU A 119 23.02 10.15 -13.16
C LEU A 119 23.92 9.40 -12.18
N ASP A 120 25.23 9.68 -12.20
CA ASP A 120 26.24 9.13 -11.30
C ASP A 120 26.73 10.19 -10.28
N ASP A 121 26.44 11.48 -10.51
CA ASP A 121 26.62 12.58 -9.55
C ASP A 121 25.49 12.64 -8.47
N PRO A 122 25.80 12.53 -7.16
CA PRO A 122 24.85 12.73 -6.07
C PRO A 122 24.18 14.12 -6.03
N ALA A 123 24.81 15.16 -6.57
CA ALA A 123 24.20 16.49 -6.66
C ALA A 123 22.91 16.48 -7.50
N THR A 124 22.80 15.57 -8.47
CA THR A 124 21.55 15.34 -9.22
C THR A 124 20.45 14.75 -8.33
N THR A 125 20.78 13.84 -7.40
CA THR A 125 19.81 13.34 -6.39
C THR A 125 19.31 14.47 -5.50
N LEU A 126 20.21 15.34 -5.03
CA LEU A 126 19.84 16.51 -4.23
C LEU A 126 18.94 17.47 -5.02
N ALA A 127 19.18 17.65 -6.33
CA ALA A 127 18.32 18.43 -7.20
C ALA A 127 16.93 17.81 -7.40
N LEU A 128 16.83 16.47 -7.49
CA LEU A 128 15.55 15.75 -7.56
C LEU A 128 14.75 15.83 -6.25
N LEU A 129 15.42 15.78 -5.10
CA LEU A 129 14.81 15.98 -3.78
C LEU A 129 14.28 17.43 -3.61
N LYS A 130 15.02 18.45 -4.08
CA LYS A 130 14.55 19.86 -4.10
C LYS A 130 13.31 20.07 -4.99
N LEU A 131 13.06 19.18 -5.94
CA LEU A 131 11.87 19.19 -6.80
C LEU A 131 10.70 18.37 -6.22
N GLU A 132 10.85 17.79 -5.02
CA GLU A 132 9.91 16.81 -4.43
C GLU A 132 9.56 15.66 -5.42
N ALA A 133 10.52 15.31 -6.28
CA ALA A 133 10.31 14.39 -7.40
C ALA A 133 10.60 12.92 -7.05
N VAL A 134 11.34 12.64 -5.97
CA VAL A 134 11.56 11.28 -5.49
C VAL A 134 10.31 10.81 -4.75
N LEU A 135 9.71 9.69 -5.16
CA LEU A 135 8.54 9.12 -4.50
C LEU A 135 8.90 8.72 -3.07
N GLY A 136 8.18 9.28 -2.10
CA GLY A 136 8.26 8.82 -0.72
C GLY A 136 9.36 9.42 0.15
N VAL A 137 10.17 10.35 -0.38
CA VAL A 137 11.32 10.94 0.34
C VAL A 137 11.26 12.47 0.26
N ARG A 138 11.28 13.13 1.42
CA ARG A 138 11.34 14.59 1.56
C ARG A 138 12.74 15.01 1.97
N GLY A 139 13.37 15.89 1.20
CA GLY A 139 14.62 16.55 1.61
C GLY A 139 14.35 17.91 2.26
N PHE A 140 15.00 18.16 3.41
CA PHE A 140 14.97 19.45 4.10
C PHE A 140 16.29 20.17 3.87
N PHE A 141 16.24 21.39 3.32
CA PHE A 141 17.42 22.13 2.87
C PHE A 141 17.55 23.47 3.61
N ASP A 142 18.79 23.90 3.88
CA ASP A 142 19.05 25.23 4.42
C ASP A 142 19.03 26.34 3.35
N ALA A 143 19.24 27.59 3.78
CA ALA A 143 19.26 28.76 2.90
C ALA A 143 20.42 28.75 1.89
N GLN A 144 21.48 27.98 2.15
CA GLN A 144 22.62 27.75 1.26
C GLN A 144 22.35 26.60 0.27
N GLY A 145 21.27 25.84 0.48
CA GLY A 145 20.85 24.71 -0.33
C GLY A 145 21.55 23.40 0.01
N ALA A 146 22.21 23.29 1.17
CA ALA A 146 22.72 22.01 1.68
C ALA A 146 21.58 21.18 2.29
N LEU A 147 21.62 19.86 2.12
CA LEU A 147 20.64 18.94 2.72
C LEU A 147 20.95 18.80 4.22
N ARG A 148 19.95 19.00 5.08
CA ARG A 148 20.09 19.02 6.54
C ARG A 148 19.33 17.93 7.27
N SER A 149 18.30 17.39 6.64
CA SER A 149 17.49 16.30 7.20
C SER A 149 16.70 15.64 6.06
N VAL A 150 16.21 14.43 6.28
CA VAL A 150 15.30 13.72 5.36
C VAL A 150 14.20 13.05 6.14
N GLY A 151 12.99 13.04 5.59
CA GLY A 151 11.86 12.29 6.12
C GLY A 151 11.23 11.40 5.04
N ILE A 152 10.44 10.41 5.45
CA ILE A 152 9.79 9.46 4.53
C ILE A 152 8.27 9.65 4.51
N GLN A 153 7.57 8.98 3.60
CA GLN A 153 6.12 9.13 3.40
C GLN A 153 5.50 7.77 3.05
N CYS A 154 4.19 7.61 3.22
CA CYS A 154 3.48 6.39 2.85
C CYS A 154 3.72 5.96 1.38
N ALA A 155 3.90 6.93 0.48
CA ALA A 155 4.22 6.72 -0.93
C ALA A 155 5.59 6.07 -1.21
N LEU A 156 6.49 5.94 -0.23
CA LEU A 156 7.78 5.25 -0.40
C LEU A 156 7.58 3.77 -0.73
N CYS A 157 6.83 3.09 0.12
CA CYS A 157 6.51 1.67 -0.01
C CYS A 157 5.26 1.44 -0.90
N HIS A 158 4.29 2.36 -0.86
CA HIS A 158 2.96 2.15 -1.47
C HIS A 158 2.69 3.02 -2.72
N SER A 159 3.73 3.57 -3.35
CA SER A 159 3.65 4.08 -4.73
C SER A 159 4.79 3.56 -5.58
N THR A 160 4.53 3.41 -6.88
CA THR A 160 5.58 3.23 -7.90
C THR A 160 5.31 4.14 -9.09
N VAL A 161 6.03 3.98 -10.19
CA VAL A 161 5.78 4.69 -11.45
C VAL A 161 5.39 3.74 -12.58
N ASP A 162 4.89 4.31 -13.68
CA ASP A 162 4.51 3.56 -14.89
C ASP A 162 5.64 3.36 -15.91
N ASP A 163 6.88 3.71 -15.57
CA ASP A 163 8.08 3.72 -16.43
C ASP A 163 7.91 4.42 -17.79
N SER A 164 6.88 5.26 -17.95
CA SER A 164 6.52 5.91 -19.24
C SER A 164 7.49 6.99 -19.72
N PHE A 165 8.61 7.16 -19.04
CA PHE A 165 9.65 8.12 -19.39
C PHE A 165 11.05 7.47 -19.43
N ALA A 166 11.41 6.70 -18.39
CA ALA A 166 12.58 5.83 -18.34
C ALA A 166 12.37 4.75 -17.26
N PRO A 167 13.17 3.67 -17.18
CA PRO A 167 13.09 2.71 -16.08
C PRO A 167 13.23 3.40 -14.72
N GLY A 168 12.22 3.25 -13.85
CA GLY A 168 12.12 3.92 -12.55
C GLY A 168 11.72 5.40 -12.59
N ILE A 169 11.42 5.96 -13.78
CA ILE A 169 10.96 7.34 -13.97
C ILE A 169 9.67 7.35 -14.80
N GLY A 170 8.56 7.81 -14.21
CA GLY A 170 7.25 7.74 -14.86
C GLY A 170 6.17 8.51 -14.11
N ARG A 171 4.91 8.35 -14.51
CA ARG A 171 3.76 8.88 -13.79
C ARG A 171 3.54 8.07 -12.52
N ARG A 172 3.31 8.76 -11.41
CA ARG A 172 3.03 8.15 -10.11
C ARG A 172 1.80 7.24 -10.14
N ARG A 173 1.93 6.05 -9.56
CA ARG A 173 0.89 5.05 -9.33
C ARG A 173 0.77 4.79 -7.83
N ASP A 174 -0.15 5.47 -7.18
CA ASP A 174 -0.42 5.28 -5.74
C ASP A 174 -1.21 4.00 -5.48
N GLY A 175 -0.98 3.37 -4.34
CA GLY A 175 -1.58 2.10 -3.93
C GLY A 175 -0.83 0.86 -4.42
N PHE A 176 0.05 1.00 -5.41
CA PHE A 176 0.88 -0.10 -5.92
C PHE A 176 2.05 -0.35 -4.95
N ALA A 177 2.28 -1.61 -4.60
CA ALA A 177 3.46 -2.00 -3.83
C ALA A 177 4.74 -1.71 -4.62
N ASN A 178 5.71 -1.01 -4.02
CA ASN A 178 7.02 -0.80 -4.59
C ASN A 178 7.90 -2.05 -4.44
N ARG A 179 7.63 -3.07 -5.26
CA ARG A 179 8.35 -4.37 -5.26
C ARG A 179 9.81 -4.30 -5.77
N ASP A 180 10.34 -3.09 -5.95
CA ASP A 180 11.75 -2.83 -6.23
C ASP A 180 12.50 -2.27 -5.02
N LEU A 181 11.78 -1.69 -4.05
CA LEU A 181 12.38 -0.91 -2.96
C LEU A 181 13.16 -1.81 -2.00
N ASP A 182 14.47 -1.64 -1.94
CA ASP A 182 15.32 -2.30 -0.94
C ASP A 182 15.41 -1.42 0.31
N VAL A 183 14.37 -1.49 1.15
CA VAL A 183 14.28 -0.70 2.40
C VAL A 183 15.49 -0.98 3.28
N GLY A 184 15.86 -2.25 3.42
CA GLY A 184 16.97 -2.69 4.25
C GLY A 184 18.31 -2.11 3.79
N ALA A 185 18.62 -2.19 2.49
CA ALA A 185 19.82 -1.57 1.94
C ALA A 185 19.82 -0.04 2.09
N ILE A 186 18.68 0.63 1.92
CA ILE A 186 18.54 2.10 2.11
C ILE A 186 18.81 2.49 3.57
N VAL A 187 18.18 1.82 4.54
CA VAL A 187 18.46 2.09 5.98
C VAL A 187 19.93 1.80 6.30
N ALA A 188 20.50 0.74 5.72
CA ALA A 188 21.90 0.38 5.94
C ALA A 188 22.92 1.36 5.32
N LEU A 189 22.50 2.37 4.53
CA LEU A 189 23.34 3.52 4.13
C LEU A 189 23.55 4.53 5.27
N ALA A 190 22.66 4.57 6.26
CA ALA A 190 22.68 5.57 7.33
C ALA A 190 24.03 5.55 8.10
N PRO A 191 24.69 6.70 8.34
CA PRO A 191 25.93 6.76 9.11
C PRO A 191 25.84 6.15 10.51
N SER A 192 24.64 6.14 11.10
CA SER A 192 24.37 5.38 12.33
C SER A 192 23.03 4.65 12.22
N VAL A 193 23.00 3.43 12.76
CA VAL A 193 21.76 2.69 13.09
C VAL A 193 21.64 2.44 14.60
N THR A 194 22.38 3.19 15.42
CA THR A 194 22.37 3.11 16.89
C THR A 194 20.96 3.18 17.49
N PRO A 195 20.01 4.02 17.02
CA PRO A 195 18.63 4.01 17.53
C PRO A 195 17.95 2.63 17.40
N ILE A 196 18.13 1.96 16.25
CA ILE A 196 17.57 0.62 16.01
C ILE A 196 18.33 -0.43 16.84
N ALA A 197 19.65 -0.32 16.92
CA ALA A 197 20.51 -1.20 17.71
C ALA A 197 20.17 -1.15 19.21
N ALA A 198 19.86 0.04 19.73
CA ALA A 198 19.42 0.25 21.11
C ALA A 198 18.04 -0.37 21.39
N LEU A 199 17.06 -0.21 20.49
CA LEU A 199 15.75 -0.86 20.61
C LEU A 199 15.86 -2.40 20.65
N LEU A 200 16.71 -2.95 19.79
CA LEU A 200 16.91 -4.39 19.64
C LEU A 200 17.94 -4.99 20.62
N GLU A 201 18.63 -4.17 21.42
CA GLU A 201 19.69 -4.59 22.37
C GLU A 201 20.85 -5.38 21.71
N VAL A 202 21.23 -4.98 20.49
CA VAL A 202 22.35 -5.56 19.72
C VAL A 202 23.30 -4.46 19.22
N ASP A 203 24.37 -4.83 18.50
CA ASP A 203 25.28 -3.86 17.86
C ASP A 203 24.81 -3.41 16.46
N GLU A 204 25.37 -2.30 15.96
CA GLU A 204 25.05 -1.78 14.62
C GLU A 204 25.39 -2.75 13.48
N ALA A 205 26.38 -3.65 13.65
CA ALA A 205 26.75 -4.60 12.61
C ALA A 205 25.64 -5.65 12.44
N THR A 206 25.15 -6.18 13.55
CA THR A 206 24.02 -7.10 13.64
C THR A 206 22.76 -6.48 13.01
N VAL A 207 22.44 -5.21 13.31
CA VAL A 207 21.32 -4.50 12.67
C VAL A 207 21.50 -4.43 11.15
N ARG A 208 22.69 -4.05 10.67
CA ARG A 208 22.94 -3.92 9.22
C ARG A 208 22.88 -5.26 8.50
N ASP A 209 23.28 -6.36 9.13
CA ASP A 209 23.18 -7.70 8.55
C ASP A 209 21.73 -8.20 8.52
N VAL A 210 20.92 -7.89 9.55
CA VAL A 210 19.46 -8.10 9.51
C VAL A 210 18.82 -7.30 8.37
N LEU A 211 19.10 -6.00 8.27
CA LEU A 211 18.55 -5.13 7.21
C LEU A 211 18.92 -5.64 5.81
N ARG A 212 20.19 -6.02 5.59
CA ARG A 212 20.65 -6.59 4.30
C ARG A 212 20.02 -7.95 3.96
N SER A 213 19.46 -8.66 4.95
CA SER A 213 18.76 -9.93 4.69
C SER A 213 17.38 -9.76 4.03
N TRP A 214 16.80 -8.55 4.09
CA TRP A 214 15.44 -8.29 3.60
C TRP A 214 15.35 -8.33 2.07
N GLY A 215 16.23 -7.58 1.41
CA GLY A 215 16.27 -7.43 -0.04
C GLY A 215 15.09 -6.65 -0.65
N PRO A 216 15.04 -6.57 -2.00
CA PRO A 216 14.08 -5.72 -2.71
C PRO A 216 12.61 -6.10 -2.50
N GLY A 217 11.77 -5.07 -2.33
CA GLY A 217 10.33 -5.19 -2.20
C GLY A 217 9.84 -5.74 -0.86
N LYS A 218 10.71 -5.75 0.17
CA LYS A 218 10.43 -6.33 1.49
C LYS A 218 10.66 -5.37 2.65
N PHE A 219 9.92 -5.61 3.73
CA PHE A 219 9.98 -4.88 5.00
C PHE A 219 9.50 -5.79 6.15
N ASP A 220 10.10 -5.66 7.34
CA ASP A 220 9.68 -6.39 8.54
C ASP A 220 9.02 -5.48 9.59
N ALA A 221 7.73 -5.19 9.39
CA ALA A 221 6.90 -4.34 10.27
C ALA A 221 6.53 -4.99 11.63
N GLN A 222 7.35 -5.92 12.09
CA GLN A 222 7.21 -6.64 13.37
C GLN A 222 8.56 -6.74 14.10
N LEU A 223 9.69 -6.51 13.42
CA LEU A 223 11.03 -6.59 14.01
C LEU A 223 11.18 -5.68 15.23
N LEU A 224 10.66 -4.45 15.17
CA LEU A 224 10.71 -3.49 16.27
C LEU A 224 9.69 -3.78 17.39
N PHE A 225 8.83 -4.80 17.23
CA PHE A 225 7.91 -5.25 18.27
C PHE A 225 8.42 -6.52 18.96
N ASP A 226 8.95 -7.49 18.20
CA ASP A 226 9.30 -8.81 18.71
C ASP A 226 10.79 -9.21 18.63
N GLY A 227 11.61 -8.49 17.87
CA GLY A 227 13.04 -8.79 17.67
C GLY A 227 13.33 -10.00 16.78
N GLN A 228 12.33 -10.60 16.12
CA GLN A 228 12.48 -11.87 15.37
C GLN A 228 12.91 -11.66 13.92
N ALA A 229 14.19 -11.37 13.70
CA ALA A 229 14.75 -11.09 12.37
C ALA A 229 14.75 -12.27 11.37
N PHE A 230 14.72 -13.52 11.86
CA PHE A 230 14.88 -14.73 11.03
C PHE A 230 13.85 -15.80 11.37
N ARG A 231 13.44 -16.53 10.34
CA ARG A 231 12.60 -17.74 10.43
C ARG A 231 13.40 -18.92 11.00
N PRO A 232 12.74 -20.00 11.46
CA PRO A 232 13.41 -21.24 11.89
C PRO A 232 14.28 -21.90 10.83
N ASP A 233 14.07 -21.61 9.54
CA ASP A 233 14.90 -22.09 8.43
C ASP A 233 16.09 -21.18 8.08
N GLY A 234 16.33 -20.13 8.88
CA GLY A 234 17.41 -19.16 8.70
C GLY A 234 17.15 -18.09 7.63
N ARG A 235 16.01 -18.13 6.91
CA ARG A 235 15.65 -17.06 5.97
C ARG A 235 15.11 -15.83 6.71
N SER A 236 15.24 -14.67 6.09
CA SER A 236 14.73 -13.40 6.63
C SER A 236 13.24 -13.48 6.99
N ALA A 237 12.87 -12.87 8.11
CA ALA A 237 11.48 -12.67 8.51
C ALA A 237 10.79 -11.53 7.74
N ALA A 238 11.49 -10.78 6.88
CA ALA A 238 10.88 -9.69 6.12
C ALA A 238 9.81 -10.16 5.13
N THR A 239 8.66 -9.49 5.21
CA THR A 239 7.50 -9.73 4.35
C THR A 239 7.53 -8.84 3.12
N LEU A 240 6.88 -9.27 2.03
CA LEU A 240 6.70 -8.48 0.84
C LEU A 240 5.80 -7.28 1.12
N ILE A 241 6.21 -6.10 0.66
CA ILE A 241 5.42 -4.88 0.73
C ILE A 241 4.04 -5.14 0.05
N PRO A 242 2.91 -4.94 0.76
CA PRO A 242 1.58 -5.15 0.21
C PRO A 242 1.10 -3.93 -0.60
N PRO A 243 0.14 -4.11 -1.53
CA PRO A 243 -0.56 -2.98 -2.11
C PRO A 243 -1.45 -2.30 -1.07
N ALA A 244 -1.68 -1.00 -1.25
CA ALA A 244 -2.63 -0.20 -0.49
C ALA A 244 -3.92 0.12 -1.28
N PHE A 245 -4.09 -0.45 -2.48
CA PHE A 245 -5.33 -0.38 -3.27
C PHE A 245 -6.33 -1.50 -2.91
N GLY A 246 -7.60 -1.34 -3.29
CA GLY A 246 -8.58 -2.44 -3.30
C GLY A 246 -9.06 -2.89 -1.92
N LEU A 247 -8.91 -2.06 -0.89
CA LEU A 247 -9.21 -2.37 0.52
C LEU A 247 -10.61 -1.95 0.97
N ALA A 248 -11.40 -1.32 0.09
CA ALA A 248 -12.79 -0.99 0.37
C ALA A 248 -13.61 -2.26 0.70
N GLY A 249 -14.20 -2.30 1.90
CA GLY A 249 -14.95 -3.45 2.41
C GLY A 249 -14.11 -4.54 3.07
N VAL A 250 -12.79 -4.34 3.22
CA VAL A 250 -11.90 -5.27 3.93
C VAL A 250 -11.75 -4.86 5.39
N ASN A 251 -12.04 -5.78 6.33
CA ASN A 251 -12.06 -5.50 7.77
C ASN A 251 -10.66 -5.25 8.35
N LEU A 252 -9.72 -6.16 8.07
CA LEU A 252 -8.33 -6.11 8.55
C LEU A 252 -7.40 -5.89 7.36
N HIS A 253 -6.39 -5.04 7.48
CA HIS A 253 -5.58 -4.61 6.34
C HIS A 253 -4.39 -5.54 6.07
N THR A 254 -3.60 -5.87 7.10
CA THR A 254 -2.36 -6.64 6.94
C THR A 254 -2.63 -8.11 6.61
N SER A 255 -1.59 -8.83 6.18
CA SER A 255 -1.66 -10.27 5.87
C SER A 255 -1.95 -11.14 7.10
N THR A 256 -1.78 -10.61 8.31
CA THR A 256 -1.89 -11.35 9.58
C THR A 256 -2.86 -10.72 10.58
N GLY A 257 -3.71 -9.78 10.13
CA GLY A 257 -4.88 -9.35 10.90
C GLY A 257 -4.73 -8.16 11.85
N TRP A 258 -3.54 -7.54 11.97
CA TRP A 258 -3.23 -6.49 12.97
C TRP A 258 -4.34 -5.44 13.24
N GLY A 259 -5.00 -4.91 12.21
CA GLY A 259 -6.16 -4.03 12.38
C GLY A 259 -6.68 -3.47 11.06
N SER A 260 -7.65 -2.56 11.12
CA SER A 260 -8.18 -1.85 9.95
C SER A 260 -7.17 -0.85 9.34
N VAL A 261 -7.47 -0.29 8.17
CA VAL A 261 -6.59 0.68 7.50
C VAL A 261 -6.24 1.88 8.40
N THR A 262 -7.19 2.45 9.14
CA THR A 262 -6.90 3.54 10.09
C THR A 262 -5.96 3.11 11.22
N HIS A 263 -6.16 1.94 11.80
CA HIS A 263 -5.29 1.43 12.87
C HIS A 263 -3.87 1.20 12.34
N TRP A 264 -3.74 0.56 11.17
CA TRP A 264 -2.45 0.32 10.55
C TRP A 264 -1.74 1.62 10.14
N ASN A 265 -2.47 2.63 9.66
CA ASN A 265 -1.90 3.96 9.39
C ASN A 265 -1.34 4.63 10.65
N ALA A 266 -2.01 4.48 11.79
CA ALA A 266 -1.52 5.06 13.06
C ALA A 266 -0.28 4.30 13.55
N ALA A 267 -0.29 2.96 13.51
CA ALA A 267 0.87 2.14 13.83
C ALA A 267 2.07 2.47 12.94
N VAL A 268 1.88 2.52 11.62
CA VAL A 268 2.96 2.81 10.67
C VAL A 268 3.45 4.24 10.80
N ALA A 269 2.58 5.25 10.91
CA ALA A 269 3.03 6.64 10.99
C ALA A 269 3.78 6.96 12.29
N THR A 270 3.40 6.33 13.42
CA THR A 270 4.01 6.60 14.73
C THR A 270 5.16 5.65 15.07
N LEU A 271 5.01 4.34 14.86
CA LEU A 271 5.99 3.34 15.31
C LEU A 271 7.00 2.91 14.23
N GLU A 272 6.58 2.76 12.98
CA GLU A 272 7.45 2.25 11.88
C GLU A 272 8.16 3.37 11.13
N MET A 273 7.43 4.44 10.83
CA MET A 273 8.00 5.66 10.27
C MET A 273 8.70 6.49 11.35
N HIS A 274 8.42 6.29 12.64
CA HIS A 274 8.91 7.14 13.75
C HIS A 274 8.47 8.61 13.64
N GLY A 275 7.27 8.86 13.13
CA GLY A 275 6.61 10.17 13.16
C GLY A 275 5.95 10.47 14.51
N LYS A 276 5.62 11.74 14.73
CA LYS A 276 5.10 12.24 16.02
C LYS A 276 3.59 12.08 16.07
N GLY A 277 3.07 11.22 16.93
CA GLY A 277 1.63 10.91 16.97
C GLY A 277 1.11 10.32 18.28
N THR A 278 -0.17 9.98 18.26
CA THR A 278 -0.77 9.11 19.27
C THR A 278 -1.00 7.73 18.67
N PHE A 279 -0.47 6.68 19.32
CA PHE A 279 -0.80 5.29 19.01
C PHE A 279 -1.11 4.54 20.30
N PHE A 280 -2.17 3.72 20.27
CA PHE A 280 -2.60 2.92 21.41
C PHE A 280 -3.03 1.53 20.98
N ASP A 281 -2.34 0.51 21.49
CA ASP A 281 -2.69 -0.90 21.34
C ASP A 281 -2.17 -1.74 22.52
N PRO A 282 -3.01 -2.03 23.53
CA PRO A 282 -2.58 -2.77 24.72
C PRO A 282 -2.14 -4.21 24.43
N ARG A 283 -2.35 -4.73 23.21
CA ARG A 283 -1.83 -6.04 22.80
C ARG A 283 -0.30 -6.05 22.72
N LEU A 284 0.34 -4.89 22.47
CA LEU A 284 1.79 -4.72 22.45
C LEU A 284 2.44 -4.70 23.84
N ALA A 285 1.66 -4.59 24.92
CA ALA A 285 2.16 -4.58 26.29
C ALA A 285 2.58 -5.98 26.81
N ASP A 286 2.33 -7.05 26.05
CA ASP A 286 2.68 -8.43 26.41
C ASP A 286 4.18 -8.69 26.17
N PRO A 287 5.02 -8.80 27.22
CA PRO A 287 6.47 -8.96 27.06
C PRO A 287 6.87 -10.35 26.59
N ALA A 288 5.98 -11.35 26.62
CA ALA A 288 6.24 -12.69 26.08
C ALA A 288 6.02 -12.76 24.57
N ARG A 289 5.22 -11.83 24.02
CA ARG A 289 4.89 -11.79 22.58
C ARG A 289 5.60 -10.66 21.84
N PHE A 290 5.64 -9.47 22.45
CA PHE A 290 6.21 -8.27 21.87
C PHE A 290 7.26 -7.69 22.85
N PRO A 291 8.35 -8.43 23.15
CA PRO A 291 9.34 -8.03 24.14
C PRO A 291 9.94 -6.65 23.85
N VAL A 292 10.16 -6.28 22.58
CA VAL A 292 10.72 -4.97 22.22
C VAL A 292 9.68 -3.87 22.42
N ALA A 293 8.45 -4.08 21.97
CA ALA A 293 7.37 -3.12 22.14
C ALA A 293 7.07 -2.84 23.63
N ALA A 294 6.93 -3.90 24.44
CA ALA A 294 6.62 -3.81 25.86
C ALA A 294 7.74 -3.14 26.69
N ARG A 295 9.02 -3.30 26.31
CA ARG A 295 10.14 -2.59 26.98
C ARG A 295 10.18 -1.10 26.65
N ASN A 296 9.67 -0.70 25.48
CA ASN A 296 9.74 0.68 24.97
C ASN A 296 8.40 1.45 25.05
N GLY A 297 7.34 0.85 25.61
CA GLY A 297 6.03 1.50 25.80
C GLY A 297 5.26 1.76 24.51
N PHE A 298 5.47 0.94 23.47
CA PHE A 298 4.82 1.11 22.17
C PHE A 298 3.30 0.81 22.20
N ASP A 299 2.78 0.31 23.31
CA ASP A 299 1.35 0.10 23.56
C ASP A 299 0.57 1.39 23.86
N ASP A 300 1.22 2.46 24.34
CA ASP A 300 0.61 3.78 24.55
C ASP A 300 1.60 4.95 24.28
N VAL A 301 1.82 5.26 23.01
CA VAL A 301 2.65 6.39 22.56
C VAL A 301 1.79 7.65 22.42
N ARG A 302 2.25 8.78 22.97
CA ARG A 302 1.52 10.05 23.02
C ARG A 302 2.44 11.27 22.84
N ASP A 303 2.83 11.56 21.61
CA ASP A 303 3.67 12.72 21.32
C ASP A 303 2.95 14.05 21.51
N THR A 304 3.72 15.09 21.80
CA THR A 304 3.25 16.49 21.82
C THR A 304 4.25 17.35 21.04
N PRO A 305 3.89 17.89 19.85
CA PRO A 305 2.57 17.82 19.21
C PRO A 305 2.28 16.47 18.51
N ASP A 306 1.02 16.03 18.54
CA ASP A 306 0.53 14.94 17.69
C ASP A 306 0.31 15.46 16.26
N LEU A 307 1.08 14.92 15.32
CA LEU A 307 1.04 15.24 13.89
C LEU A 307 0.31 14.18 13.06
N VAL A 308 -0.20 13.08 13.66
CA VAL A 308 -0.81 11.94 12.98
C VAL A 308 -2.33 11.94 13.09
N THR A 309 -2.89 12.06 14.30
CA THR A 309 -4.30 11.73 14.60
C THR A 309 -5.29 12.52 13.74
N ALA A 310 -5.05 13.84 13.56
CA ALA A 310 -5.92 14.70 12.77
C ALA A 310 -5.94 14.36 11.26
N LYS A 311 -4.92 13.65 10.76
CA LYS A 311 -4.76 13.29 9.33
C LYS A 311 -5.39 11.95 8.99
N LEU A 312 -5.52 11.04 9.96
CA LEU A 312 -6.05 9.69 9.80
C LEU A 312 -7.38 9.61 9.02
N PRO A 313 -8.41 10.45 9.24
CA PRO A 313 -9.68 10.33 8.51
C PRO A 313 -9.56 10.62 7.00
N ALA A 314 -8.69 11.55 6.63
CA ALA A 314 -8.44 11.89 5.23
C ALA A 314 -7.58 10.83 4.54
N LEU A 315 -6.50 10.38 5.20
CA LEU A 315 -5.64 9.31 4.71
C LEU A 315 -6.42 8.01 4.48
N HIS A 316 -7.25 7.60 5.46
CA HIS A 316 -8.11 6.43 5.36
C HIS A 316 -9.07 6.49 4.17
N LEU A 317 -9.83 7.59 4.02
CA LEU A 317 -10.76 7.72 2.89
C LEU A 317 -10.04 7.68 1.54
N TYR A 318 -8.83 8.25 1.47
CA TYR A 318 -8.02 8.20 0.26
C TYR A 318 -7.59 6.78 -0.10
N GLN A 319 -7.08 5.99 0.86
CA GLN A 319 -6.69 4.59 0.60
C GLN A 319 -7.88 3.71 0.24
N LEU A 320 -9.04 3.87 0.90
CA LEU A 320 -10.26 3.14 0.49
C LEU A 320 -10.71 3.52 -0.93
N ALA A 321 -10.41 4.73 -1.40
CA ALA A 321 -10.71 5.19 -2.75
C ALA A 321 -9.67 4.76 -3.81
N LEU A 322 -8.58 4.08 -3.44
CA LEU A 322 -7.59 3.55 -4.39
C LEU A 322 -8.14 2.28 -5.08
N PRO A 323 -8.46 2.34 -6.39
CA PRO A 323 -9.04 1.19 -7.09
C PRO A 323 -7.97 0.14 -7.37
N ALA A 324 -8.35 -1.14 -7.27
CA ALA A 324 -7.51 -2.21 -7.78
C ALA A 324 -7.30 -2.05 -9.30
N PRO A 325 -6.06 -2.17 -9.80
CA PRO A 325 -5.76 -1.90 -11.19
C PRO A 325 -6.24 -3.04 -12.09
N ARG A 326 -6.98 -2.69 -13.15
CA ARG A 326 -7.43 -3.68 -14.15
C ARG A 326 -6.23 -4.35 -14.82
N PRO A 327 -6.31 -5.65 -15.17
CA PRO A 327 -5.28 -6.32 -15.93
C PRO A 327 -5.01 -5.63 -17.28
N PRO A 328 -3.75 -5.62 -17.77
CA PRO A 328 -3.44 -5.13 -19.11
C PRO A 328 -4.22 -5.91 -20.19
N ARG A 329 -4.58 -5.24 -21.29
CA ARG A 329 -5.24 -5.91 -22.42
C ARG A 329 -4.33 -6.99 -23.00
N GLY A 330 -4.86 -8.21 -23.14
CA GLY A 330 -4.11 -9.35 -23.66
C GLY A 330 -3.11 -9.98 -22.67
N SER A 331 -3.18 -9.65 -21.37
CA SER A 331 -2.34 -10.33 -20.35
C SER A 331 -2.90 -11.66 -19.85
N PHE A 332 -4.05 -12.10 -20.40
CA PHE A 332 -4.70 -13.38 -20.10
C PHE A 332 -5.58 -13.83 -21.28
N ASP A 333 -5.88 -15.13 -21.35
CA ASP A 333 -6.86 -15.72 -22.28
C ASP A 333 -8.27 -15.59 -21.72
N GLU A 334 -9.14 -14.83 -22.39
CA GLU A 334 -10.52 -14.57 -21.94
C GLU A 334 -11.39 -15.83 -21.90
N ALA A 335 -11.17 -16.79 -22.80
CA ALA A 335 -11.94 -18.04 -22.85
C ALA A 335 -11.48 -19.02 -21.76
N ALA A 336 -10.18 -19.07 -21.47
CA ALA A 336 -9.63 -19.79 -20.33
C ALA A 336 -10.08 -19.17 -19.00
N ALA A 337 -10.04 -17.85 -18.86
CA ALA A 337 -10.53 -17.14 -17.68
C ALA A 337 -12.03 -17.38 -17.43
N ALA A 338 -12.86 -17.48 -18.48
CA ALA A 338 -14.27 -17.83 -18.34
C ALA A 338 -14.49 -19.26 -17.79
N ARG A 339 -13.70 -20.24 -18.25
CA ARG A 339 -13.71 -21.62 -17.70
C ARG A 339 -13.15 -21.66 -16.28
N GLY A 340 -12.08 -20.92 -16.02
CA GLY A 340 -11.45 -20.76 -14.71
C GLY A 340 -12.40 -20.18 -13.67
N ARG A 341 -13.24 -19.21 -14.04
CA ARG A 341 -14.29 -18.67 -13.17
C ARG A 341 -15.27 -19.76 -12.72
N ALA A 342 -15.69 -20.64 -13.64
CA ALA A 342 -16.58 -21.75 -13.31
C ALA A 342 -15.91 -22.81 -12.41
N LEU A 343 -14.59 -23.02 -12.55
CA LEU A 343 -13.81 -23.87 -11.64
C LEU A 343 -13.69 -23.22 -10.25
N PHE A 344 -13.36 -21.93 -10.20
CA PHE A 344 -13.17 -21.14 -8.98
C PHE A 344 -14.43 -21.05 -8.11
N GLU A 345 -15.59 -20.88 -8.74
CA GLU A 345 -16.91 -20.85 -8.08
C GLU A 345 -17.50 -22.25 -7.85
N GLY A 346 -17.00 -23.26 -8.58
CA GLY A 346 -17.47 -24.65 -8.56
C GLY A 346 -16.42 -25.61 -7.98
N LYS A 347 -15.82 -26.45 -8.84
CA LYS A 347 -14.96 -27.60 -8.46
C LYS A 347 -13.84 -27.25 -7.47
N ALA A 348 -13.17 -26.12 -7.68
CA ALA A 348 -12.03 -25.69 -6.87
C ALA A 348 -12.43 -24.97 -5.58
N GLN A 349 -13.70 -24.56 -5.44
CA GLN A 349 -14.30 -23.93 -4.26
C GLN A 349 -13.55 -22.69 -3.71
N CYS A 350 -12.68 -22.05 -4.50
CA CYS A 350 -11.88 -20.90 -4.10
C CYS A 350 -12.75 -19.73 -3.60
N ALA A 351 -13.94 -19.57 -4.19
CA ALA A 351 -14.93 -18.56 -3.83
C ALA A 351 -15.46 -18.67 -2.38
N ARG A 352 -15.20 -19.77 -1.65
CA ARG A 352 -15.60 -19.92 -0.24
C ARG A 352 -14.88 -18.92 0.68
N CYS A 353 -13.61 -18.62 0.36
CA CYS A 353 -12.80 -17.59 1.04
C CYS A 353 -12.71 -16.35 0.15
N HIS A 354 -12.42 -16.50 -1.14
CA HIS A 354 -12.27 -15.37 -2.06
C HIS A 354 -13.60 -14.94 -2.69
N VAL A 355 -14.55 -14.54 -1.84
CA VAL A 355 -15.95 -14.25 -2.20
C VAL A 355 -16.08 -13.05 -3.17
N PRO A 356 -16.68 -13.21 -4.36
CA PRO A 356 -17.00 -12.09 -5.25
C PRO A 356 -18.05 -11.13 -4.63
N PRO A 357 -18.04 -9.82 -4.93
CA PRO A 357 -17.19 -9.14 -5.89
C PRO A 357 -15.87 -8.60 -5.33
N LEU A 358 -15.61 -8.72 -4.02
CA LEU A 358 -14.36 -8.24 -3.39
C LEU A 358 -13.19 -9.22 -3.60
N TYR A 359 -13.49 -10.49 -3.85
CA TYR A 359 -12.54 -11.62 -3.87
C TYR A 359 -11.80 -11.81 -2.54
N THR A 360 -12.52 -11.52 -1.45
CA THR A 360 -12.24 -11.84 -0.06
C THR A 360 -13.59 -11.92 0.66
N GLU A 361 -13.71 -12.84 1.60
CA GLU A 361 -14.90 -13.01 2.43
C GLU A 361 -15.12 -11.76 3.32
N PRO A 362 -16.38 -11.36 3.56
CA PRO A 362 -16.71 -10.23 4.42
C PRO A 362 -16.66 -10.63 5.91
N GLY A 363 -16.35 -9.66 6.79
CA GLY A 363 -16.35 -9.87 8.23
C GLY A 363 -14.98 -10.28 8.78
N TRP A 364 -14.92 -11.38 9.53
CA TRP A 364 -13.68 -11.87 10.16
C TRP A 364 -13.04 -12.96 9.30
N ASN A 365 -12.20 -12.53 8.36
CA ASN A 365 -11.61 -13.36 7.30
C ASN A 365 -10.23 -13.92 7.67
N LEU A 366 -10.09 -14.48 8.88
CA LEU A 366 -8.83 -14.94 9.44
C LEU A 366 -8.77 -16.48 9.58
N HIS A 367 -7.78 -17.09 8.92
CA HIS A 367 -7.53 -18.53 8.86
C HIS A 367 -6.25 -18.92 9.60
N THR A 368 -6.22 -20.09 10.22
CA THR A 368 -5.00 -20.70 10.76
C THR A 368 -4.04 -21.07 9.64
N ALA A 369 -2.76 -21.27 9.97
CA ALA A 369 -1.75 -21.67 8.99
C ALA A 369 -2.06 -23.05 8.37
N ASP A 370 -2.52 -24.01 9.18
CA ASP A 370 -2.99 -25.33 8.75
C ASP A 370 -4.16 -25.26 7.76
N GLU A 371 -5.16 -24.40 8.00
CA GLU A 371 -6.33 -24.22 7.12
C GLU A 371 -5.96 -23.79 5.69
N ILE A 372 -4.79 -23.15 5.52
CA ILE A 372 -4.26 -22.72 4.21
C ILE A 372 -2.92 -23.40 3.83
N GLY A 373 -2.53 -24.46 4.54
CA GLY A 373 -1.40 -25.33 4.22
C GLY A 373 0.00 -24.71 4.36
N ILE A 374 0.20 -23.72 5.24
CA ILE A 374 1.51 -23.06 5.43
C ILE A 374 1.98 -23.08 6.89
N ASP A 375 3.21 -22.63 7.13
CA ASP A 375 3.75 -22.39 8.47
C ASP A 375 3.12 -21.16 9.15
N ASP A 376 3.03 -21.20 10.48
CA ASP A 376 2.42 -20.21 11.35
C ASP A 376 3.35 -19.06 11.76
N PHE A 377 4.65 -19.13 11.45
CA PHE A 377 5.67 -18.18 11.93
C PHE A 377 5.25 -16.70 11.85
N GLN A 378 4.78 -16.21 10.68
CA GLN A 378 4.36 -14.80 10.55
C GLN A 378 3.01 -14.49 11.21
N ALA A 379 2.15 -15.50 11.35
CA ALA A 379 0.89 -15.37 12.06
C ALA A 379 1.12 -15.27 13.58
N GLU A 380 2.02 -16.07 14.15
CA GLU A 380 2.33 -16.06 15.60
C GLU A 380 2.88 -14.72 16.09
N ARG A 381 3.64 -14.03 15.23
CA ARG A 381 4.12 -12.65 15.40
C ARG A 381 3.02 -11.58 15.32
N SER A 382 1.76 -11.94 15.04
CA SER A 382 0.61 -11.02 15.03
C SER A 382 -0.36 -11.30 16.18
N PRO A 383 -1.08 -10.29 16.72
CA PRO A 383 -1.93 -10.50 17.88
C PRO A 383 -2.98 -11.61 17.72
N ASP A 384 -3.54 -11.77 16.52
CA ASP A 384 -4.64 -12.71 16.22
C ASP A 384 -4.18 -14.12 15.80
N ARG A 385 -2.87 -14.37 15.63
CA ARG A 385 -2.30 -15.70 15.32
C ARG A 385 -2.87 -16.37 14.07
N ARG A 386 -3.23 -15.58 13.07
CA ARG A 386 -3.90 -16.03 11.84
C ARG A 386 -3.45 -15.27 10.60
N TYR A 387 -3.70 -15.86 9.44
CA TYR A 387 -3.54 -15.23 8.13
C TYR A 387 -4.88 -14.74 7.59
N ARG A 388 -4.86 -13.58 6.94
CA ARG A 388 -6.04 -12.99 6.33
C ARG A 388 -6.22 -13.46 4.89
N THR A 389 -7.46 -13.78 4.50
CA THR A 389 -7.83 -13.94 3.09
C THR A 389 -7.46 -12.68 2.31
N SER A 390 -6.51 -12.82 1.38
CA SER A 390 -6.01 -11.69 0.57
C SER A 390 -7.01 -11.34 -0.53
N PRO A 391 -7.28 -10.06 -0.84
CA PRO A 391 -8.15 -9.68 -1.94
C PRO A 391 -7.42 -9.98 -3.26
N LEU A 392 -8.10 -10.61 -4.22
CA LEU A 392 -7.48 -11.05 -5.48
C LEU A 392 -7.57 -10.03 -6.63
N ARG A 393 -8.18 -8.85 -6.41
CA ARG A 393 -8.28 -7.83 -7.47
C ARG A 393 -6.93 -7.16 -7.72
N GLY A 394 -6.53 -7.03 -8.98
CA GLY A 394 -5.22 -6.52 -9.35
C GLY A 394 -4.07 -7.50 -9.07
N LEU A 395 -4.35 -8.80 -8.89
CA LEU A 395 -3.35 -9.81 -8.50
C LEU A 395 -2.16 -9.88 -9.48
N TRP A 396 -2.36 -9.51 -10.74
CA TRP A 396 -1.31 -9.40 -11.75
C TRP A 396 -0.14 -8.46 -11.34
N THR A 397 -0.35 -7.51 -10.42
CA THR A 397 0.74 -6.63 -9.91
C THR A 397 1.61 -7.29 -8.84
N HIS A 398 1.27 -8.51 -8.39
CA HIS A 398 1.96 -9.21 -7.29
C HIS A 398 3.07 -10.14 -7.78
N THR A 399 3.24 -10.31 -9.09
CA THR A 399 4.22 -11.24 -9.71
C THR A 399 5.66 -10.98 -9.30
N LYS A 400 6.05 -9.72 -9.06
CA LYS A 400 7.42 -9.38 -8.66
C LYS A 400 7.67 -9.70 -7.18
N GLY A 401 8.64 -10.58 -6.94
CA GLY A 401 9.00 -11.08 -5.61
C GLY A 401 8.18 -12.29 -5.16
N GLY A 402 7.30 -12.80 -6.02
CA GLY A 402 6.43 -13.95 -5.71
C GLY A 402 5.15 -13.58 -4.95
N PHE A 403 4.36 -14.63 -4.71
CA PHE A 403 3.05 -14.58 -4.08
C PHE A 403 3.11 -14.93 -2.59
N TYR A 404 1.97 -14.80 -1.90
CA TYR A 404 1.83 -14.79 -0.44
C TYR A 404 2.55 -13.59 0.21
N HIS A 405 2.55 -13.54 1.55
CA HIS A 405 3.14 -12.46 2.34
C HIS A 405 4.68 -12.47 2.32
N ASP A 406 5.33 -13.59 1.98
CA ASP A 406 6.79 -13.77 2.07
C ASP A 406 7.48 -14.08 0.73
N GLY A 407 6.70 -14.34 -0.34
CA GLY A 407 7.23 -14.70 -1.66
C GLY A 407 7.51 -16.19 -1.85
N ARG A 408 6.97 -17.06 -0.97
CA ARG A 408 7.24 -18.51 -0.99
C ARG A 408 6.86 -19.23 -2.29
N PHE A 409 5.93 -18.67 -3.06
CA PHE A 409 5.50 -19.19 -4.36
C PHE A 409 6.00 -18.23 -5.44
N ALA A 410 6.81 -18.72 -6.38
CA ALA A 410 7.38 -17.87 -7.43
C ALA A 410 6.31 -17.46 -8.43
N GLU A 411 5.50 -18.43 -8.87
CA GLU A 411 4.48 -18.25 -9.90
C GLU A 411 3.07 -18.50 -9.38
N LEU A 412 2.09 -17.92 -10.08
CA LEU A 412 0.67 -18.09 -9.73
C LEU A 412 0.19 -19.54 -9.89
N GLY A 413 0.84 -20.29 -10.78
CA GLY A 413 0.64 -21.74 -10.93
C GLY A 413 1.03 -22.53 -9.68
N ASP A 414 2.08 -22.09 -8.96
CA ASP A 414 2.52 -22.73 -7.71
C ASP A 414 1.46 -22.56 -6.61
N VAL A 415 0.82 -21.39 -6.54
CA VAL A 415 -0.30 -21.11 -5.61
C VAL A 415 -1.51 -21.99 -5.92
N VAL A 416 -1.85 -22.18 -7.19
CA VAL A 416 -2.96 -23.07 -7.59
C VAL A 416 -2.61 -24.54 -7.31
N ALA A 417 -1.38 -24.97 -7.57
CA ALA A 417 -0.91 -26.31 -7.24
C ALA A 417 -0.90 -26.58 -5.72
N HIS A 418 -0.50 -25.56 -4.93
CA HIS A 418 -0.53 -25.60 -3.46
C HIS A 418 -1.94 -25.87 -2.93
N TYR A 419 -2.94 -25.12 -3.40
CA TYR A 419 -4.32 -25.31 -2.92
C TYR A 419 -5.00 -26.57 -3.49
N ASP A 420 -4.64 -27.02 -4.70
CA ASP A 420 -5.07 -28.32 -5.22
C ASP A 420 -4.59 -29.48 -4.35
N ALA A 421 -3.33 -29.46 -3.90
CA ALA A 421 -2.78 -30.42 -2.96
C ALA A 421 -3.42 -30.30 -1.57
N THR A 422 -3.45 -29.08 -1.00
CA THR A 422 -3.95 -28.80 0.35
C THR A 422 -5.41 -29.23 0.55
N PHE A 423 -6.27 -29.03 -0.46
CA PHE A 423 -7.70 -29.36 -0.37
C PHE A 423 -8.10 -30.61 -1.18
N GLY A 424 -7.15 -31.32 -1.79
CA GLY A 424 -7.42 -32.54 -2.55
C GLY A 424 -8.36 -32.34 -3.74
N LEU A 425 -8.28 -31.18 -4.41
CA LEU A 425 -9.25 -30.74 -5.43
C LEU A 425 -9.23 -31.61 -6.69
N ARG A 426 -8.11 -32.31 -6.94
CA ARG A 426 -7.88 -33.20 -8.10
C ARG A 426 -8.11 -32.46 -9.42
N LEU A 427 -7.47 -31.31 -9.54
CA LEU A 427 -7.47 -30.49 -10.74
C LEU A 427 -6.43 -31.01 -11.75
N ASP A 428 -6.85 -31.18 -13.00
CA ASP A 428 -5.92 -31.50 -14.09
C ASP A 428 -5.13 -30.26 -14.55
N ALA A 429 -4.20 -30.45 -15.50
CA ALA A 429 -3.33 -29.38 -15.98
C ALA A 429 -4.09 -28.25 -16.72
N ALA A 430 -5.18 -28.57 -17.42
CA ALA A 430 -6.00 -27.58 -18.11
C ALA A 430 -6.86 -26.79 -17.11
N GLU A 431 -7.44 -27.46 -16.11
CA GLU A 431 -8.20 -26.80 -15.04
C GLU A 431 -7.32 -25.85 -14.21
N LYS A 432 -6.08 -26.25 -13.91
CA LYS A 432 -5.10 -25.39 -13.22
C LYS A 432 -4.73 -24.17 -14.07
N ASN A 433 -4.50 -24.35 -15.38
CA ASN A 433 -4.23 -23.24 -16.29
C ASN A 433 -5.43 -22.27 -16.38
N ASP A 434 -6.64 -22.79 -16.55
CA ASP A 434 -7.85 -21.99 -16.62
C ASP A 434 -8.06 -21.16 -15.34
N LEU A 435 -7.79 -21.73 -14.15
CA LEU A 435 -7.77 -20.98 -12.88
C LEU A 435 -6.71 -19.86 -12.87
N VAL A 436 -5.49 -20.12 -13.34
CA VAL A 436 -4.43 -19.10 -13.45
C VAL A 436 -4.87 -17.95 -14.36
N GLU A 437 -5.49 -18.25 -15.51
CA GLU A 437 -6.01 -17.23 -16.43
C GLU A 437 -7.18 -16.43 -15.83
N PHE A 438 -8.06 -17.08 -15.06
CA PHE A 438 -9.10 -16.38 -14.30
C PHE A 438 -8.49 -15.44 -13.24
N LEU A 439 -7.53 -15.93 -12.46
CA LEU A 439 -6.85 -15.14 -11.43
C LEU A 439 -6.05 -13.96 -12.01
N ARG A 440 -5.51 -14.10 -13.23
CA ARG A 440 -4.90 -13.00 -14.01
C ARG A 440 -5.90 -11.96 -14.51
N SER A 441 -7.19 -12.30 -14.58
CA SER A 441 -8.27 -11.40 -15.04
C SER A 441 -8.86 -10.48 -13.95
N LEU A 442 -8.46 -10.67 -12.68
CA LEU A 442 -8.99 -9.97 -11.50
C LEU A 442 -8.30 -8.64 -11.17
#